data_AF-A0AAW0KGZ7-F1
#
_entry.id   AF-A0AAW0KGZ7-F1
#
_cell.length_a   1.000
_cell.length_b   1.000
_cell.length_c   1.000
_cell.angle_alpha   90.00
_cell.angle_beta   90.00
_cell.angle_gamma   90.00
#
_symmetry.space_group_name_H-M   'P 1'
#
loop_
_entity.id
_entity.type
_entity.pdbx_description
1 polymer ?
#
loop_
_entity_poly.entity_id
_entity_poly.type
_entity_poly.pdbx_seq_one_letter_code
_entity_poly.pdbx_strand_id
1 'polypeptide(L)'
;MQTPGSKTMYKTVEIYIAVGNDIEPNSPYAQFLFSAMENIQTIGVCYGTLGNNLPSPVEVINIYKQYNIGRMRLYDPNKDALQALRGTNIELMLGIPDKELKRIASSQDYANTWI
;
A
#
# COMPACT_ATOMS: atom_id res chain seq x y z
N MET A 1 43.49 24.39 -3.25
CA MET A 1 42.56 23.90 -2.22
C MET A 1 41.16 23.95 -2.80
N GLN A 2 40.58 22.79 -3.12
CA GLN A 2 39.24 22.64 -3.69
C GLN A 2 38.31 22.11 -2.58
N THR A 3 37.23 22.81 -2.29
CA THR A 3 36.18 22.34 -1.38
C THR A 3 35.38 21.21 -2.03
N PRO A 4 35.07 20.10 -1.34
CA PRO A 4 34.22 19.05 -1.88
C PRO A 4 32.79 19.56 -2.06
N GLY A 5 32.28 19.47 -3.30
CA GLY A 5 30.89 19.79 -3.62
C GLY A 5 29.92 18.88 -2.87
N SER A 6 28.98 19.48 -2.16
CA SER A 6 27.83 18.82 -1.56
C SER A 6 27.01 18.11 -2.64
N LYS A 7 27.00 16.77 -2.63
CA LYS A 7 26.04 15.98 -3.41
C LYS A 7 24.65 16.21 -2.85
N THR A 8 23.85 17.01 -3.55
CA THR A 8 22.41 17.09 -3.31
C THR A 8 21.79 15.73 -3.62
N MET A 9 21.33 15.02 -2.58
CA MET A 9 20.54 13.79 -2.73
C MET A 9 19.15 14.16 -3.25
N TYR A 10 18.89 13.88 -4.52
CA TYR A 10 17.53 13.91 -5.04
C TYR A 10 16.76 12.75 -4.43
N LYS A 11 15.78 13.06 -3.58
CA LYS A 11 14.79 12.08 -3.11
C LYS A 11 13.93 11.75 -4.33
N THR A 12 14.12 10.56 -4.92
CA THR A 12 13.24 10.06 -5.98
C THR A 12 11.82 10.01 -5.43
N VAL A 13 10.92 10.80 -6.02
CA VAL A 13 9.48 10.69 -5.77
C VAL A 13 8.98 9.57 -6.66
N GLU A 14 8.81 8.37 -6.11
CA GLU A 14 8.22 7.26 -6.84
C GLU A 14 6.70 7.46 -6.92
N ILE A 15 6.23 7.86 -8.10
CA ILE A 15 4.80 8.00 -8.41
C ILE A 15 4.29 6.60 -8.76
N TYR A 16 3.57 5.97 -7.84
CA TYR A 16 2.90 4.69 -8.07
C TYR A 16 1.54 4.90 -8.71
N ILE A 17 1.38 4.50 -9.98
CA ILE A 17 0.05 4.36 -10.60
C ILE A 17 -0.51 3.02 -10.12
N ALA A 18 -1.41 3.04 -9.13
CA ALA A 18 -2.18 1.88 -8.75
C ALA A 18 -3.37 1.73 -9.71
N VAL A 19 -3.28 0.81 -10.67
CA VAL A 19 -4.44 0.39 -11.48
C VAL A 19 -5.16 -0.70 -10.68
N GLY A 20 -6.17 -0.30 -9.92
CA GLY A 20 -7.04 -1.24 -9.21
C GLY A 20 -8.12 -1.75 -10.16
N ASN A 21 -8.06 -3.01 -10.54
CA ASN A 21 -9.21 -3.74 -11.05
C ASN A 21 -9.61 -4.76 -9.98
N ASP A 22 -10.89 -4.79 -9.59
CA ASP A 22 -11.41 -5.90 -8.81
C ASP A 22 -11.41 -7.15 -9.71
N ILE A 23 -10.67 -8.17 -9.29
CA ILE A 23 -10.60 -9.44 -10.01
C ILE A 23 -11.36 -10.48 -9.20
N GLU A 24 -12.47 -10.97 -9.77
CA GLU A 24 -13.05 -12.23 -9.34
C GLU A 24 -12.11 -13.37 -9.79
N PRO A 25 -11.53 -14.16 -8.86
CA PRO A 25 -10.52 -15.17 -9.22
C PRO A 25 -11.02 -16.23 -10.22
N ASN A 26 -12.33 -16.44 -10.30
CA ASN A 26 -12.99 -17.38 -11.20
C ASN A 26 -13.52 -16.74 -12.48
N SER A 27 -13.26 -15.45 -12.70
CA SER A 27 -13.68 -14.74 -13.91
C SER A 27 -12.88 -15.25 -15.12
N PRO A 28 -13.52 -15.47 -16.29
CA PRO A 28 -12.83 -15.80 -17.52
C PRO A 28 -11.86 -14.69 -17.97
N TYR A 29 -11.99 -13.47 -17.43
CA TYR A 29 -11.12 -12.35 -17.73
C TYR A 29 -9.86 -12.29 -16.87
N ALA A 30 -9.77 -13.07 -15.79
CA ALA A 30 -8.65 -13.06 -14.85
C ALA A 30 -7.33 -13.40 -15.57
N GLN A 31 -7.34 -14.36 -16.51
CA GLN A 31 -6.16 -14.78 -17.27
C GLN A 31 -5.52 -13.64 -18.08
N PHE A 32 -6.34 -12.76 -18.67
CA PHE A 32 -5.86 -11.63 -19.46
C PHE A 32 -5.30 -10.52 -18.56
N LEU A 33 -5.92 -10.30 -17.41
CA LEU A 33 -5.45 -9.33 -16.42
C LEU A 33 -4.13 -9.77 -15.78
N PHE A 34 -3.98 -11.05 -15.42
CA PHE A 34 -2.72 -11.58 -14.88
C PHE A 34 -1.57 -11.43 -15.89
N SER A 35 -1.80 -11.75 -17.16
CA SER A 35 -0.80 -11.58 -18.22
C SER A 35 -0.40 -10.11 -18.41
N ALA A 36 -1.35 -9.18 -18.29
CA ALA A 36 -1.07 -7.75 -18.32
C ALA A 36 -0.26 -7.27 -17.09
N MET A 37 -0.39 -7.97 -15.96
CA MET A 37 0.34 -7.69 -14.72
C MET A 37 1.75 -8.29 -14.68
N GLU A 38 2.09 -9.28 -15.53
CA GLU A 38 3.41 -9.93 -15.55
C GLU A 38 4.58 -8.98 -15.87
N ASN A 39 4.32 -7.88 -16.59
CA ASN A 39 5.34 -6.86 -16.88
C ASN A 39 5.47 -5.78 -15.80
N ILE A 40 4.66 -5.86 -14.74
CA ILE A 40 4.75 -4.97 -13.59
C ILE A 40 5.80 -5.56 -12.65
N GLN A 41 7.00 -4.97 -12.59
CA GLN A 41 8.10 -5.43 -11.72
C GLN A 41 7.72 -5.46 -10.22
N THR A 42 6.67 -4.74 -9.82
CA THR A 42 6.18 -4.69 -8.44
C THR A 42 4.67 -4.57 -8.40
N ILE A 43 3.99 -5.69 -8.10
CA ILE A 43 2.54 -5.74 -7.91
C ILE A 43 2.22 -5.38 -6.47
N GLY A 44 1.26 -4.46 -6.29
CA GLY A 44 0.68 -4.12 -5.00
C GLY A 44 -0.83 -4.28 -5.05
N VAL A 45 -1.42 -4.71 -3.93
CA VAL A 45 -2.87 -4.92 -3.83
C VAL A 45 -3.46 -3.98 -2.78
N CYS A 46 -4.62 -3.42 -3.10
CA CYS A 46 -5.39 -2.63 -2.15
C CYS A 46 -6.16 -3.56 -1.20
N TYR A 47 -5.97 -3.40 0.11
CA TYR A 47 -6.74 -4.10 1.11
C TYR A 47 -7.91 -3.21 1.58
N GLY A 48 -9.06 -3.39 0.95
CA GLY A 48 -10.32 -2.78 1.37
C GLY A 48 -10.94 -3.55 2.53
N THR A 49 -11.39 -2.84 3.58
CA THR A 49 -11.97 -3.43 4.80
C THR A 49 -13.48 -3.18 4.92
N LEU A 50 -14.11 -2.61 3.89
CA LEU A 50 -15.56 -2.35 3.83
C LEU A 50 -16.29 -3.55 3.21
N GLY A 51 -16.50 -4.60 4.00
CA GLY A 51 -17.23 -5.79 3.59
C GLY A 51 -17.71 -6.59 4.81
N ASN A 52 -18.73 -7.43 4.60
CA ASN A 52 -19.38 -8.20 5.68
C ASN A 52 -18.85 -9.64 5.84
N ASN A 53 -18.14 -10.17 4.83
CA ASN A 53 -17.62 -11.54 4.79
C ASN A 53 -16.14 -11.58 4.40
N LEU A 54 -15.36 -10.60 4.86
CA LEU A 54 -13.94 -10.51 4.53
C LEU A 54 -13.13 -11.51 5.38
N PRO A 55 -12.07 -12.13 4.83
CA PRO A 55 -11.11 -12.88 5.62
C PRO A 55 -10.47 -12.02 6.71
N SER A 56 -10.02 -12.64 7.79
CA SER A 56 -9.28 -11.94 8.84
C SER A 56 -7.97 -11.33 8.29
N PRO A 57 -7.42 -10.27 8.90
CA PRO A 57 -6.19 -9.66 8.41
C PRO A 57 -5.00 -10.62 8.34
N VAL A 58 -4.95 -11.63 9.23
CA VAL A 58 -3.93 -12.68 9.21
C VAL A 58 -4.08 -13.56 7.96
N GLU A 59 -5.30 -13.96 7.61
CA GLU A 59 -5.58 -14.73 6.40
C GLU A 59 -5.25 -13.93 5.14
N VAL A 60 -5.59 -12.63 5.11
CA VAL A 60 -5.22 -11.73 4.02
C VAL A 60 -3.70 -11.68 3.86
N ILE A 61 -2.94 -11.56 4.93
CA ILE A 61 -1.47 -11.53 4.84
C ILE A 61 -0.88 -12.87 4.39
N ASN A 62 -1.49 -13.99 4.79
CA ASN A 62 -1.10 -15.30 4.29
C ASN A 62 -1.35 -15.42 2.77
N ILE A 63 -2.45 -14.87 2.26
CA ILE A 63 -2.71 -14.77 0.82
C ILE A 63 -1.62 -13.93 0.15
N TYR A 64 -1.24 -12.78 0.72
CA TYR A 64 -0.16 -11.94 0.16
C TYR A 64 1.17 -12.71 0.07
N LYS A 65 1.52 -13.46 1.12
CA LYS A 65 2.74 -14.30 1.12
C LYS A 65 2.66 -15.44 0.09
N GLN A 66 1.52 -16.13 0.01
CA GLN A 66 1.29 -17.25 -0.90
C GLN A 66 1.46 -16.83 -2.37
N TYR A 67 0.99 -15.65 -2.73
CA TYR A 67 1.07 -15.12 -4.10
C TYR A 67 2.26 -14.16 -4.31
N ASN A 68 3.19 -14.10 -3.36
CA ASN A 68 4.40 -13.29 -3.43
C ASN A 68 4.12 -11.79 -3.72
N ILE A 69 3.02 -11.26 -3.16
CA ILE A 69 2.62 -9.86 -3.26
C ILE A 69 3.40 -9.05 -2.22
N GLY A 70 4.30 -8.21 -2.70
CA GLY A 70 5.22 -7.45 -1.84
C GLY A 70 4.70 -6.12 -1.32
N ARG A 71 3.56 -5.61 -1.82
CA ARG A 71 3.05 -4.28 -1.48
C ARG A 71 1.56 -4.30 -1.16
N MET A 72 1.19 -3.61 -0.09
CA MET A 72 -0.20 -3.44 0.36
C MET A 72 -0.55 -1.96 0.42
N ARG A 73 -1.77 -1.61 0.02
CA ARG A 73 -2.36 -0.30 0.33
C ARG A 73 -3.51 -0.46 1.31
N LEU A 74 -3.47 0.25 2.43
CA LEU A 74 -4.62 0.47 3.32
C LEU A 74 -5.20 1.87 3.07
N TYR A 75 -6.52 2.00 3.12
CA TYR A 75 -7.18 3.31 2.93
C TYR A 75 -7.29 4.12 4.23
N ASP A 76 -7.21 3.44 5.36
CA ASP A 76 -7.25 4.02 6.70
C ASP A 76 -6.40 3.21 7.70
N PRO A 77 -6.05 3.78 8.87
CA PRO A 77 -5.30 3.08 9.91
C PRO A 77 -6.09 1.93 10.55
N ASN A 78 -6.04 0.75 9.95
CA ASN A 78 -6.62 -0.46 10.52
C ASN A 78 -5.61 -1.15 11.48
N LYS A 79 -5.88 -1.10 12.79
CA LYS A 79 -4.98 -1.63 13.82
C LYS A 79 -4.71 -3.13 13.68
N ASP A 80 -5.72 -3.92 13.33
CA ASP A 80 -5.59 -5.37 13.24
C ASP A 80 -4.74 -5.76 12.02
N ALA A 81 -4.91 -5.06 10.89
CA ALA A 81 -4.06 -5.22 9.71
C ALA A 81 -2.62 -4.80 9.98
N LEU A 82 -2.41 -3.65 10.63
CA LEU A 82 -1.07 -3.18 11.02
C LEU A 82 -0.37 -4.16 11.96
N GLN A 83 -1.10 -4.72 12.91
CA GLN A 83 -0.58 -5.73 13.84
C GLN A 83 -0.18 -7.00 13.09
N ALA A 84 -1.01 -7.47 12.17
CA ALA A 84 -0.76 -8.68 11.41
C ALA A 84 0.42 -8.51 10.42
N LEU A 85 0.68 -7.28 9.94
CA LEU A 85 1.81 -6.95 9.06
C LEU A 85 3.17 -6.95 9.78
N ARG A 86 3.20 -6.93 11.12
CA ARG A 86 4.45 -6.90 11.88
C ARG A 86 5.32 -8.12 11.56
N GLY A 87 6.60 -7.87 11.29
CA GLY A 87 7.57 -8.92 10.96
C GLY A 87 7.42 -9.51 9.56
N THR A 88 6.58 -8.92 8.69
CA THR A 88 6.53 -9.24 7.27
C THR A 88 7.42 -8.30 6.45
N ASN A 89 7.75 -8.72 5.22
CA ASN A 89 8.47 -7.88 4.26
C ASN A 89 7.50 -7.18 3.27
N ILE A 90 6.22 -7.07 3.62
CA ILE A 90 5.21 -6.40 2.79
C ILE A 90 5.32 -4.89 3.02
N GLU A 91 5.63 -4.14 1.97
CA GLU A 91 5.68 -2.68 2.02
C GLU A 91 4.25 -2.12 2.11
N LEU A 92 4.01 -1.18 3.02
CA LEU A 92 2.68 -0.62 3.26
C LEU A 92 2.60 0.83 2.77
N MET A 93 1.62 1.10 1.90
CA MET A 93 1.10 2.44 1.65
C MET A 93 -0.14 2.68 2.52
N LEU A 94 -0.06 3.63 3.45
CA LEU A 94 -1.18 3.99 4.31
C LEU A 94 -1.86 5.27 3.82
N GLY A 95 -3.15 5.17 3.50
CA GLY A 95 -4.00 6.30 3.16
C GLY A 95 -4.33 7.17 4.36
N ILE A 96 -4.37 8.48 4.13
CA ILE A 96 -4.95 9.42 5.08
C ILE A 96 -6.46 9.45 4.81
N PRO A 97 -7.31 9.13 5.81
CA PRO A 97 -8.77 9.21 5.63
C PRO A 97 -9.22 10.63 5.30
N ASP A 98 -10.22 10.79 4.42
CA ASP A 98 -10.71 12.11 3.99
C ASP A 98 -11.09 13.04 5.16
N LYS A 99 -11.66 12.45 6.23
CA LYS A 99 -12.03 13.16 7.46
C LYS A 99 -10.84 13.76 8.21
N GLU A 100 -9.64 13.21 8.05
CA GLU A 100 -8.41 13.67 8.71
C GLU A 100 -7.65 14.71 7.86
N LEU A 101 -7.83 14.70 6.53
CA LEU A 101 -7.08 15.56 5.59
C LEU A 101 -7.08 17.03 6.00
N LYS A 102 -8.25 17.60 6.32
CA LYS A 102 -8.36 19.01 6.69
C LYS A 102 -7.59 19.33 7.97
N ARG A 103 -7.63 18.43 8.96
CA ARG A 103 -6.98 18.63 10.26
C ARG A 103 -5.46 18.54 10.13
N ILE A 104 -4.98 17.53 9.40
CA ILE A 104 -3.55 17.34 9.10
C ILE A 104 -3.01 18.54 8.30
N ALA A 105 -3.74 18.99 7.29
CA ALA A 105 -3.33 20.15 6.48
C ALA A 105 -3.30 21.47 7.27
N SER A 106 -4.09 21.58 8.34
CA SER A 106 -4.20 22.81 9.14
C SER A 106 -3.19 22.95 10.28
N SER A 107 -2.48 21.89 10.66
CA SER A 107 -1.59 21.91 11.84
C SER A 107 -0.46 20.90 11.73
N GLN A 108 0.77 21.39 11.80
CA GLN A 108 1.97 20.55 11.84
C GLN A 108 2.00 19.67 13.10
N ASP A 109 1.57 20.18 14.25
CA ASP A 109 1.50 19.41 15.49
C ASP A 109 0.50 18.25 15.40
N TYR A 110 -0.64 18.50 14.75
CA TYR A 110 -1.61 17.43 14.48
C TYR A 110 -1.05 16.39 13.50
N ALA A 111 -0.39 16.83 12.44
CA ALA A 111 0.27 15.93 11.50
C ALA A 111 1.33 15.06 12.18
N ASN A 112 2.13 15.63 13.10
CA ASN A 112 3.13 14.88 13.88
C ASN A 112 2.50 13.88 14.85
N THR A 113 1.27 14.11 15.32
CA THR A 113 0.54 13.19 16.21
C THR A 113 -0.12 12.04 15.43
N TRP A 114 -0.42 12.27 14.15
CA TRP A 114 -1.05 11.28 13.29
C TRP A 114 -0.05 10.21 12.80
N ILE A 115 1.22 10.59 12.65
CA ILE A 115 2.34 9.71 12.28
C ILE A 115 2.82 8.94 13.52
#